data_AF-A0A9X6VDP2-F1
#
_entry.id   AF-A0A9X6VDP2-F1
#
_cell.length_a   1.000
_cell.length_b   1.000
_cell.length_c   1.000
_cell.angle_alpha   90.00
_cell.angle_beta   90.00
_cell.angle_gamma   90.00
#
_symmetry.space_group_name_H-M   'P 1'
#
loop_
_entity.id
_entity.type
_entity.pdbx_description
1 polymer ?
#
loop_
_entity_poly.entity_id
_entity_poly.type
_entity_poly.pdbx_seq_one_letter_code
_entity_poly.pdbx_strand_id
1 'polypeptide(L)'
;MLIMMTIFISIVLVVSFVLFNRVHAKKSIYNYIARQGIQESQLKYIDFRKDFKIGGYWLAVYVEGENPDIYYEYSYQDKKVNFQAYFNSEKAIKKKMWGGSGLTETEMKKLKYPPL
;
A
#
# COMPACT_ATOMS: atom_id res chain seq x y z
N MET A 1 41.91 -5.60 2.04
CA MET A 1 41.24 -5.57 0.72
C MET A 1 40.10 -6.60 0.64
N LEU A 2 40.34 -7.89 0.91
CA LEU A 2 39.30 -8.93 0.82
C LEU A 2 38.09 -8.69 1.75
N ILE A 3 38.32 -8.33 3.02
CA ILE A 3 37.25 -8.04 4.00
C ILE A 3 36.34 -6.88 3.53
N MET A 4 36.95 -5.80 3.04
CA MET A 4 36.22 -4.63 2.54
C MET A 4 35.36 -4.98 1.32
N MET A 5 35.87 -5.84 0.43
CA MET A 5 35.13 -6.33 -0.73
C MET A 5 33.96 -7.21 -0.32
N THR A 6 34.14 -8.09 0.67
CA THR A 6 33.05 -8.93 1.21
C THR A 6 31.94 -8.10 1.84
N ILE A 7 32.28 -7.07 2.62
CA ILE A 7 31.30 -6.14 3.21
C ILE A 7 30.52 -5.44 2.10
N PHE A 8 31.20 -4.93 1.08
CA PHE A 8 30.56 -4.25 -0.04
C PHE A 8 29.58 -5.17 -0.79
N ILE A 9 29.99 -6.39 -1.13
CA ILE A 9 29.14 -7.39 -1.80
C ILE A 9 27.89 -7.68 -0.95
N SER A 10 28.08 -7.84 0.37
CA SER A 10 26.96 -8.12 1.29
C SER A 10 25.95 -6.97 1.30
N ILE A 11 26.40 -5.72 1.32
CA ILE A 11 25.53 -4.54 1.23
C ILE A 11 24.78 -4.52 -0.10
N VAL A 12 25.46 -4.76 -1.22
CA VAL A 12 24.83 -4.78 -2.55
C VAL A 12 23.74 -5.85 -2.63
N LEU A 13 24.00 -7.04 -2.09
CA LEU A 13 23.01 -8.12 -2.06
C LEU A 13 21.78 -7.76 -1.22
N VAL A 14 21.99 -7.18 -0.03
CA VAL A 14 20.88 -6.74 0.84
C VAL A 14 20.06 -5.64 0.16
N VAL A 15 20.71 -4.63 -0.41
CA VAL A 15 20.02 -3.54 -1.12
C VAL A 15 19.24 -4.07 -2.31
N SER A 16 19.85 -4.95 -3.11
CA SER A 16 19.20 -5.58 -4.27
C SER A 16 17.97 -6.39 -3.85
N PHE A 17 18.07 -7.16 -2.78
CA PHE A 17 16.96 -7.92 -2.22
C PHE A 17 15.81 -7.01 -1.73
N VAL A 18 16.12 -5.91 -1.04
CA VAL A 18 15.11 -4.94 -0.58
C VAL A 18 14.41 -4.26 -1.76
N LEU A 19 15.16 -3.86 -2.79
CA LEU A 19 14.59 -3.25 -4.00
C LEU A 19 13.72 -4.22 -4.78
N PHE A 20 14.17 -5.46 -4.96
CA PHE A 20 13.41 -6.52 -5.63
C PHE A 20 12.06 -6.75 -4.95
N ASN A 21 12.05 -6.92 -3.62
CA ASN A 21 10.82 -7.10 -2.86
C ASN A 21 9.90 -5.88 -2.92
N ARG A 22 10.47 -4.65 -2.92
CA ARG A 22 9.70 -3.40 -3.04
C ARG A 22 8.97 -3.33 -4.38
N VAL A 23 9.66 -3.66 -5.48
CA VAL A 23 9.07 -3.66 -6.83
C VAL A 23 7.97 -4.71 -6.94
N HIS A 24 8.22 -5.93 -6.44
CA HIS A 24 7.23 -7.01 -6.49
C HIS A 24 5.98 -6.69 -5.66
N ALA A 25 6.16 -6.12 -4.46
CA ALA A 25 5.06 -5.70 -3.60
C ALA A 25 4.20 -4.62 -4.28
N LYS A 26 4.85 -3.58 -4.83
CA LYS A 26 4.15 -2.50 -5.55
C LYS A 26 3.35 -3.08 -6.72
N LYS A 27 3.97 -3.93 -7.56
CA LYS A 27 3.29 -4.57 -8.68
C LYS A 27 2.08 -5.41 -8.23
N SER A 28 2.22 -6.17 -7.15
CA SER A 28 1.14 -7.01 -6.63
C SER A 28 -0.05 -6.19 -6.14
N ILE A 29 0.21 -5.08 -5.42
CA ILE A 29 -0.82 -4.15 -4.97
C ILE A 29 -1.52 -3.49 -6.15
N TYR A 30 -0.77 -2.98 -7.14
CA TYR A 30 -1.37 -2.33 -8.31
C TYR A 30 -2.19 -3.30 -9.16
N ASN A 31 -1.75 -4.56 -9.27
CA ASN A 31 -2.54 -5.61 -9.92
C ASN A 31 -3.83 -5.93 -9.15
N TYR A 32 -3.84 -5.83 -7.82
CA TYR A 32 -5.06 -5.96 -7.03
C TYR A 32 -6.01 -4.78 -7.30
N ILE A 33 -5.50 -3.55 -7.22
CA ILE A 33 -6.23 -2.30 -7.50
C ILE A 33 -6.87 -2.34 -8.90
N ALA A 34 -6.11 -2.73 -9.92
CA ALA A 34 -6.60 -2.84 -11.28
C ALA A 34 -7.73 -3.89 -11.41
N ARG A 35 -7.62 -5.02 -10.70
CA ARG A 35 -8.68 -6.04 -10.67
C ARG A 35 -9.94 -5.59 -9.95
N GLN A 36 -9.86 -4.63 -9.02
CA GLN A 36 -11.03 -3.92 -8.47
C GLN A 36 -11.68 -2.96 -9.48
N GLY A 37 -11.10 -2.80 -10.67
CA GLY A 37 -11.59 -1.87 -11.70
C GLY A 37 -11.13 -0.42 -11.52
N ILE A 38 -10.16 -0.16 -10.62
CA ILE A 38 -9.64 1.17 -10.35
C ILE A 38 -8.47 1.46 -11.31
N GLN A 39 -8.55 2.56 -12.05
CA GLN A 39 -7.44 3.02 -12.90
C GLN A 39 -6.40 3.78 -12.07
N GLU A 40 -5.12 3.66 -12.45
CA GLU A 40 -4.03 4.36 -11.75
C GLU A 40 -4.20 5.88 -11.74
N SER A 41 -4.81 6.46 -12.79
CA SER A 41 -5.14 7.89 -12.89
C SER A 41 -6.11 8.39 -11.80
N GLN A 42 -6.93 7.49 -11.24
CA GLN A 42 -7.89 7.78 -10.17
C GLN A 42 -7.23 7.80 -8.79
N LEU A 43 -6.01 7.27 -8.66
CA LEU A 43 -5.31 7.20 -7.38
C LEU A 43 -4.72 8.56 -7.01
N LYS A 44 -5.15 9.13 -5.89
CA LYS A 44 -4.60 10.39 -5.36
C LYS A 44 -4.01 10.19 -3.98
N TYR A 45 -3.09 11.09 -3.62
CA TYR A 45 -2.43 11.12 -2.31
C TYR A 45 -1.71 9.82 -1.94
N ILE A 46 -1.28 9.04 -2.95
CA ILE A 46 -0.62 7.74 -2.78
C ILE A 46 0.54 7.83 -1.78
N ASP A 47 0.57 6.89 -0.84
CA ASP A 47 1.66 6.73 0.11
C ASP A 47 2.04 5.25 0.19
N PHE A 48 3.24 4.93 -0.29
CA PHE A 48 3.74 3.56 -0.35
C PHE A 48 5.03 3.45 0.46
N ARG A 49 5.02 2.59 1.48
CA ARG A 49 6.15 2.44 2.40
C ARG A 49 6.34 1.00 2.86
N LYS A 50 7.54 0.71 3.35
CA LYS A 50 7.84 -0.54 4.04
C LYS A 50 7.11 -0.55 5.37
N ASP A 51 6.42 -1.65 5.67
CA ASP A 51 5.90 -1.88 7.02
C ASP A 51 6.97 -2.62 7.83
N PHE A 52 7.52 -1.95 8.84
CA PHE A 52 8.56 -2.50 9.70
C PHE A 52 7.98 -3.21 10.94
N LYS A 53 6.71 -3.01 11.27
CA LYS A 53 6.07 -3.65 12.42
C LYS A 53 5.62 -5.07 12.08
N ILE A 54 4.88 -5.21 10.99
CA ILE A 54 4.29 -6.47 10.55
C ILE A 54 5.21 -7.18 9.53
N GLY A 55 6.10 -6.42 8.89
CA GLY A 55 6.82 -6.88 7.71
C GLY A 55 6.01 -6.64 6.44
N GLY A 56 6.63 -6.81 5.27
CA GLY A 56 5.95 -6.53 4.00
C GLY A 56 5.92 -5.05 3.63
N TYR A 57 4.94 -4.62 2.85
CA TYR A 57 4.77 -3.25 2.38
C TYR A 57 3.33 -2.83 2.47
N TRP A 58 3.09 -1.54 2.64
CA TRP A 58 1.76 -0.97 2.75
C TRP A 58 1.61 0.21 1.79
N LEU A 59 0.42 0.33 1.21
CA LEU A 59 -0.02 1.44 0.37
C LEU A 59 -1.34 2.00 0.92
N ALA A 60 -1.35 3.29 1.26
CA ALA A 60 -2.58 4.03 1.52
C ALA A 60 -2.84 5.03 0.39
N VAL A 61 -4.11 5.18 0.02
CA VAL A 61 -4.50 5.96 -1.16
C VAL A 61 -5.96 6.41 -1.08
N TYR A 62 -6.24 7.59 -1.60
CA TYR A 62 -7.61 8.01 -1.92
C TYR A 62 -7.93 7.66 -3.38
N VAL A 63 -9.13 7.15 -3.63
CA VAL A 63 -9.60 6.83 -4.98
C VAL A 63 -10.61 7.87 -5.43
N GLU A 64 -10.32 8.52 -6.56
CA GLU A 64 -11.19 9.55 -7.11
C GLU A 64 -12.59 9.02 -7.41
N GLY A 65 -13.59 9.72 -6.85
CA GLY A 65 -15.00 9.39 -6.95
C GLY A 65 -15.49 8.36 -5.93
N GLU A 66 -14.65 7.95 -4.97
CA GLU A 66 -15.10 7.39 -3.68
C GLU A 66 -15.53 8.52 -2.74
N ASN A 67 -16.16 8.19 -1.61
CA ASN A 67 -16.40 9.14 -0.53
C ASN A 67 -15.09 9.85 -0.12
N PRO A 68 -15.06 11.20 -0.08
CA PRO A 68 -13.86 11.97 0.23
C PRO A 68 -13.29 11.73 1.64
N ASP A 69 -14.11 11.20 2.56
CA ASP A 69 -13.70 10.81 3.90
C ASP A 69 -13.30 9.33 4.02
N ILE A 70 -13.14 8.61 2.90
CA ILE A 70 -12.68 7.22 2.87
C ILE A 70 -11.34 7.15 2.12
N TYR A 71 -10.38 6.44 2.70
CA TYR A 71 -9.18 6.01 1.98
C TYR A 71 -9.04 4.50 2.05
N TYR A 72 -8.34 3.96 1.06
CA TYR A 72 -8.06 2.54 0.94
C TYR A 72 -6.65 2.23 1.40
N GLU A 73 -6.52 1.08 2.02
CA GLU A 73 -5.28 0.53 2.53
C GLU A 73 -5.04 -0.86 1.94
N TYR A 74 -3.85 -1.04 1.39
CA TYR A 74 -3.38 -2.31 0.84
C TYR A 74 -2.10 -2.72 1.56
N SER A 75 -2.08 -3.91 2.15
CA SER A 75 -0.86 -4.50 2.72
C SER A 75 -0.43 -5.70 1.90
N TYR A 76 0.87 -5.79 1.58
CA TYR A 76 1.48 -6.91 0.89
C TYR A 76 2.44 -7.64 1.82
N GLN A 77 2.07 -8.86 2.19
CA GLN A 77 2.83 -9.74 3.06
C GLN A 77 2.67 -11.19 2.59
N ASP A 78 3.72 -12.00 2.69
CA ASP A 78 3.70 -13.43 2.33
C ASP A 78 3.09 -13.73 0.96
N LYS A 79 3.42 -12.86 -0.01
CA LYS A 79 2.93 -12.91 -1.41
C LYS A 79 1.42 -12.72 -1.57
N LYS A 80 0.74 -12.20 -0.55
CA LYS A 80 -0.69 -11.88 -0.55
C LYS A 80 -0.89 -10.38 -0.40
N VAL A 81 -1.94 -9.87 -1.03
CA VAL A 81 -2.43 -8.50 -0.83
C VAL A 81 -3.68 -8.58 0.03
N ASN A 82 -3.68 -7.88 1.15
CA ASN A 82 -4.88 -7.67 1.97
C ASN A 82 -5.39 -6.25 1.74
N PHE A 83 -6.71 -6.09 1.76
CA PHE A 83 -7.40 -4.83 1.57
C PHE A 83 -8.17 -4.45 2.83
N GLN A 84 -8.12 -3.17 3.19
CA GLN A 84 -9.00 -2.54 4.16
C GLN A 84 -9.36 -1.12 3.70
N ALA A 85 -10.40 -0.56 4.28
CA ALA A 85 -10.77 0.83 4.08
C ALA A 85 -11.08 1.48 5.42
N TYR A 86 -10.82 2.79 5.49
CA TYR A 86 -10.91 3.55 6.73
C TYR A 86 -11.61 4.88 6.50
N PHE A 87 -12.43 5.29 7.47
CA PHE A 87 -12.93 6.65 7.58
C PHE A 87 -11.88 7.56 8.19
N ASN A 88 -11.62 8.68 7.52
CA ASN A 88 -10.79 9.75 8.02
C ASN A 88 -11.14 11.04 7.28
N SER A 89 -11.04 12.20 7.93
CA SER A 89 -11.43 13.46 7.29
C SER A 89 -10.69 13.68 5.96
N GLU A 90 -11.39 14.21 4.96
CA GLU A 90 -10.81 14.54 3.66
C GLU A 90 -9.54 15.40 3.81
N LYS A 91 -9.55 16.35 4.75
CA LYS A 91 -8.39 17.21 5.08
C LYS A 91 -7.19 16.40 5.57
N ALA A 92 -7.41 15.34 6.36
CA ALA A 92 -6.34 14.46 6.81
C ALA A 92 -5.82 13.58 5.68
N ILE A 93 -6.71 13.01 4.86
CA ILE A 93 -6.37 12.20 3.68
C ILE A 93 -5.51 13.00 2.69
N LYS A 94 -5.91 14.22 2.34
CA LYS A 94 -5.14 15.12 1.45
C LYS A 94 -3.73 15.40 1.96
N LYS A 95 -3.54 15.41 3.27
CA LYS A 95 -2.25 15.60 3.95
C LYS A 95 -1.52 14.30 4.27
N LYS A 96 -2.04 13.14 3.84
CA LYS A 96 -1.49 11.81 4.10
C LYS A 96 -1.37 11.49 5.60
N MET A 97 -2.28 12.04 6.41
CA MET A 97 -2.38 11.72 7.84
C MET A 97 -3.28 10.50 8.00
N TRP A 98 -2.70 9.32 7.76
CA TRP A 98 -3.38 8.02 7.81
C TRP A 98 -3.74 7.62 9.25
N GLY A 99 -4.79 6.82 9.41
CA GLY A 99 -5.43 6.48 10.69
C GLY A 99 -6.94 6.50 10.56
N GLY A 100 -7.63 6.90 11.63
CA GLY A 100 -9.09 6.96 11.67
C GLY A 100 -9.74 5.64 12.11
N SER A 101 -10.98 5.41 11.69
CA SER A 101 -11.76 4.23 12.08
C SER A 101 -11.97 3.29 10.90
N GLY A 102 -11.67 2.00 11.09
CA GLY A 102 -11.96 0.98 10.09
C GLY A 102 -13.45 0.92 9.77
N LEU A 103 -13.79 0.63 8.52
CA LEU A 103 -15.18 0.45 8.11
C LEU A 103 -15.75 -0.85 8.68
N THR A 104 -17.01 -0.80 9.11
CA THR A 104 -17.80 -2.00 9.44
C THR A 104 -18.11 -2.80 8.18
N GLU A 105 -18.51 -4.07 8.31
CA GLU A 105 -18.90 -4.90 7.16
C GLU A 105 -20.01 -4.27 6.30
N THR A 106 -20.97 -3.60 6.94
CA THR A 106 -22.09 -2.92 6.26
C THR A 106 -21.60 -1.71 5.46
N GLU A 107 -20.59 -1.00 5.96
CA GLU A 107 -19.99 0.14 5.25
C GLU A 107 -19.06 -0.31 4.13
N MET A 108 -18.30 -1.41 4.34
CA MET A 108 -17.47 -2.03 3.32
C MET A 108 -18.28 -2.42 2.07
N LYS A 109 -19.53 -2.88 2.25
CA LYS A 109 -20.46 -3.21 1.15
C LYS A 109 -20.93 -1.99 0.36
N LYS A 110 -20.77 -0.78 0.89
CA LYS A 110 -21.16 0.49 0.24
C LYS A 110 -20.00 1.14 -0.51
N LEU A 111 -18.79 0.58 -0.41
CA LEU A 111 -17.65 1.07 -1.16
C LEU A 111 -17.95 1.01 -2.66
N LYS A 112 -17.51 2.06 -3.37
CA LYS A 112 -17.60 2.09 -4.83
C LYS A 112 -16.76 0.98 -5.47
N TYR A 113 -15.61 0.67 -4.86
CA TYR A 113 -14.72 -0.40 -5.29
C TYR A 113 -14.51 -1.40 -4.13
N PRO A 114 -15.34 -2.46 -4.06
CA PRO A 114 -15.27 -3.44 -2.98
C PRO A 114 -13.99 -4.30 -3.07
N PRO A 115 -13.60 -4.98 -1.96
CA PRO A 115 -12.53 -5.98 -1.99
C PRO A 115 -12.81 -7.14 -2.96
N LEU A 116 -11.74 -7.77 -3.43
CA LEU A 116 -11.73 -9.01 -4.24
C LEU A 116 -11.78 -10.27 -3.38
#